data_AF-A0A9X4QVQ5-F1
#
_entry.id   AF-A0A9X4QVQ5-F1
#
_cell.length_a   1.000
_cell.length_b   1.000
_cell.length_c   1.000
_cell.angle_alpha   90.00
_cell.angle_beta   90.00
_cell.angle_gamma   90.00
#
_symmetry.space_group_name_H-M   'P 1'
#
loop_
_entity.id
_entity.type
_entity.pdbx_description
1 polymer ?
#
loop_
_entity_poly.entity_id
_entity_poly.type
_entity_poly.pdbx_seq_one_letter_code
_entity_poly.pdbx_strand_id
1 'polypeptide(L)'
;MLQGYDPTASLYERFKCLQLNRLRFGIHYPKEFLFIDSFSFSPYISPELRNMDDSRNSVEVVLSLIVEGQKQGLFKEMDTHLCHQFIHGIVSSILKGYYVRKYPLNESQTQQVLESSWKALLV
;
A
#
# COMPACT_ATOMS: atom_id res chain seq x y z
N MET A 1 -1.62 7.52 6.06
CA MET A 1 -2.21 6.68 4.99
C MET A 1 -3.49 7.27 4.38
N LEU A 2 -4.46 7.74 5.18
CA LEU A 2 -5.78 8.19 4.67
C LEU A 2 -5.87 9.69 4.28
N GLN A 3 -4.76 10.34 3.94
CA GLN A 3 -4.77 11.77 3.65
C GLN A 3 -5.47 12.04 2.31
N GLY A 4 -6.55 12.84 2.31
CA GLY A 4 -7.32 13.12 1.09
C GLY A 4 -8.07 11.91 0.54
N TYR A 5 -8.34 10.90 1.37
CA TYR A 5 -9.17 9.77 1.00
C TYR A 5 -10.64 10.19 0.98
N ASP A 6 -11.31 10.02 -0.17
CA ASP A 6 -12.74 10.26 -0.35
C ASP A 6 -13.45 8.90 -0.52
N PRO A 7 -14.29 8.47 0.45
CA PRO A 7 -14.99 7.20 0.35
C PRO A 7 -16.03 7.14 -0.79
N THR A 8 -16.41 8.28 -1.35
CA THR A 8 -17.42 8.38 -2.44
C THR A 8 -16.79 8.35 -3.84
N ALA A 9 -15.47 8.48 -3.94
CA ALA A 9 -14.74 8.43 -5.21
C ALA A 9 -14.75 7.02 -5.82
N SER A 10 -14.38 6.93 -7.11
CA SER A 10 -14.31 5.64 -7.80
C SER A 10 -13.30 4.69 -7.12
N LEU A 11 -13.48 3.38 -7.33
CA LEU A 11 -12.59 2.36 -6.78
C LEU A 11 -11.11 2.63 -7.13
N TYR A 12 -10.85 3.02 -8.37
CA TYR A 12 -9.52 3.36 -8.85
C TYR A 12 -8.95 4.61 -8.18
N GLU A 13 -9.75 5.68 -8.03
CA GLU A 13 -9.29 6.91 -7.35
C GLU A 13 -8.98 6.66 -5.88
N ARG A 14 -9.82 5.90 -5.18
CA ARG A 14 -9.58 5.48 -3.78
C ARG A 14 -8.31 4.65 -3.67
N PHE A 15 -8.11 3.68 -4.56
CA PHE A 15 -6.87 2.90 -4.62
C PHE A 15 -5.65 3.78 -4.86
N LYS A 16 -5.71 4.63 -5.88
CA LYS A 16 -4.63 5.55 -6.27
C LYS A 16 -4.25 6.45 -5.10
N CYS A 17 -5.23 7.01 -4.38
CA CYS A 17 -5.00 7.85 -3.21
C CYS A 17 -4.22 7.09 -2.12
N LEU A 18 -4.65 5.87 -1.77
CA LEU A 18 -3.99 5.07 -0.75
C LEU A 18 -2.55 4.72 -1.12
N GLN A 19 -2.30 4.32 -2.37
CA GLN A 19 -0.95 3.97 -2.82
C GLN A 19 -0.03 5.18 -2.95
N LEU A 20 -0.56 6.31 -3.43
CA LEU A 20 0.20 7.56 -3.51
C LEU A 20 0.60 8.04 -2.11
N ASN A 21 -0.30 7.93 -1.13
CA ASN A 21 0.01 8.28 0.25
C ASN A 21 1.08 7.37 0.86
N ARG A 22 1.07 6.07 0.52
CA ARG A 22 2.10 5.12 0.97
C ARG A 22 3.47 5.45 0.36
N LEU A 23 3.52 5.73 -0.94
CA LEU A 23 4.75 6.15 -1.62
C LEU A 23 5.30 7.47 -1.07
N ARG A 24 4.44 8.49 -0.93
CA ARG A 24 4.81 9.79 -0.34
C ARG A 24 5.37 9.63 1.07
N PHE A 25 4.74 8.79 1.89
CA PHE A 25 5.25 8.51 3.22
C PHE A 25 6.66 7.92 3.18
N GLY A 26 6.91 6.91 2.33
CA GLY A 26 8.26 6.36 2.16
C GLY A 26 9.30 7.36 1.65
N ILE A 27 8.92 8.24 0.72
CA ILE A 27 9.82 9.25 0.17
C ILE A 27 10.17 10.33 1.22
N HIS A 28 9.19 10.81 1.97
CA HIS A 28 9.38 11.92 2.92
C HIS A 28 9.89 11.46 4.30
N TYR A 29 9.60 10.22 4.69
CA TYR A 29 9.94 9.64 6.00
C TYR A 29 10.63 8.28 5.83
N PRO A 30 11.80 8.22 5.17
CA PRO A 30 12.44 6.97 4.78
C PRO A 30 12.89 6.12 5.98
N LYS A 31 13.30 6.75 7.09
CA LYS A 31 13.76 6.03 8.28
C LYS A 31 12.59 5.37 9.00
N GLU A 32 11.49 6.10 9.14
CA GLU A 32 10.24 5.64 9.73
C GLU A 32 9.65 4.52 8.88
N PHE A 33 9.63 4.68 7.56
CA PHE A 33 9.21 3.63 6.65
C PHE A 33 10.04 2.36 6.82
N LEU A 34 11.38 2.47 6.77
CA LEU A 34 12.26 1.31 6.91
C LEU A 34 12.13 0.62 8.27
N PHE A 35 11.95 1.41 9.34
CA PHE A 35 11.70 0.88 10.68
C PHE A 35 10.40 0.09 10.72
N ILE A 36 9.29 0.69 10.28
CA ILE A 36 7.97 0.03 10.26
C ILE A 36 8.02 -1.22 9.38
N ASP A 37 8.52 -1.09 8.15
CA ASP A 37 8.63 -2.19 7.19
C ASP A 37 9.47 -3.35 7.74
N SER A 38 10.60 -3.08 8.40
CA SER A 38 11.45 -4.15 8.94
C SER A 38 10.88 -4.76 10.24
N PHE A 39 10.36 -3.91 11.13
CA PHE A 39 9.97 -4.34 12.47
C PHE A 39 8.60 -5.02 12.50
N SER A 40 7.68 -4.68 11.58
CA SER A 40 6.35 -5.31 11.50
C SER A 40 6.42 -6.81 11.15
N PHE A 41 7.46 -7.24 10.44
CA PHE A 41 7.73 -8.66 10.14
C PHE A 41 8.68 -9.33 11.13
N SER A 42 9.15 -8.61 12.14
CA SER A 42 10.11 -9.13 13.10
C SER A 42 9.45 -10.12 14.07
N PRO A 43 10.13 -11.19 14.51
CA PRO A 43 9.62 -12.03 15.60
C PRO A 43 9.57 -11.30 16.95
N TYR A 44 10.20 -10.13 17.07
CA TYR A 44 10.29 -9.37 18.32
C TYR A 44 9.09 -8.45 18.60
N ILE A 45 8.19 -8.22 17.63
CA ILE A 45 6.95 -7.48 17.90
C ILE A 45 5.93 -8.40 18.56
N SER A 46 5.37 -7.97 19.70
CA SER A 46 4.42 -8.79 20.45
C SER A 46 3.13 -9.03 19.65
N PRO A 47 2.43 -10.15 19.88
CA PRO A 47 1.13 -10.40 19.24
C PRO A 47 0.13 -9.27 19.51
N GLU A 48 0.12 -8.71 20.72
CA GLU A 48 -0.76 -7.61 21.09
C GLU A 48 -0.51 -6.39 20.20
N LEU A 49 0.75 -5.94 20.11
CA LEU A 49 1.10 -4.78 19.30
C LEU A 49 0.90 -5.02 17.80
N ARG A 50 1.12 -6.26 17.32
CA ARG A 50 0.87 -6.63 15.92
C ARG A 50 -0.61 -6.54 15.55
N ASN A 51 -1.49 -6.82 16.50
CA ASN A 51 -2.94 -6.80 16.33
C ASN A 51 -3.57 -5.47 16.78
N MET A 52 -2.77 -4.47 17.20
CA MET A 52 -3.29 -3.15 17.51
C MET A 52 -3.63 -2.43 16.21
N ASP A 53 -4.90 -2.07 16.06
CA ASP A 53 -5.32 -1.17 15.00
C ASP A 53 -4.73 0.23 15.19
N ASP A 54 -4.47 0.91 14.07
CA ASP A 54 -4.19 2.33 14.16
C ASP A 54 -5.47 3.10 14.49
N SER A 55 -5.32 4.32 15.04
CA SER A 55 -6.44 5.18 15.43
C SER A 55 -7.46 5.49 14.32
N ARG A 56 -7.16 5.12 13.06
CA ARG A 56 -7.98 5.41 11.88
C ARG A 56 -8.39 4.15 11.11
N ASN A 57 -8.17 2.96 11.67
CA ASN A 57 -8.39 1.65 11.04
C ASN A 57 -7.92 1.59 9.59
N SER A 58 -6.73 2.13 9.28
CA SER A 58 -6.30 2.32 7.89
C SER A 58 -6.09 1.02 7.12
N VAL A 59 -5.73 -0.06 7.83
CA VAL A 59 -5.65 -1.41 7.25
C VAL A 59 -7.02 -1.89 6.77
N GLU A 60 -8.05 -1.72 7.60
CA GLU A 60 -9.42 -2.12 7.25
C GLU A 60 -9.92 -1.38 6.00
N VAL A 61 -9.62 -0.08 5.88
CA VAL A 61 -9.97 0.69 4.66
C VAL A 61 -9.35 0.08 3.40
N VAL A 62 -8.10 -0.40 3.49
CA VAL A 62 -7.41 -1.04 2.36
C VAL A 62 -8.04 -2.41 2.06
N LEU A 63 -8.29 -3.23 3.07
CA LEU A 63 -8.88 -4.57 2.91
C LEU A 63 -10.29 -4.48 2.33
N SER A 64 -11.13 -3.60 2.88
CA SER A 64 -12.48 -3.33 2.38
C SER A 64 -12.48 -2.89 0.92
N LEU A 65 -11.52 -2.05 0.50
CA LEU A 65 -11.37 -1.64 -0.90
C LEU A 65 -11.02 -2.82 -1.82
N ILE A 66 -10.15 -3.73 -1.38
CA ILE A 66 -9.79 -4.92 -2.15
C ILE A 66 -11.02 -5.83 -2.29
N VAL A 67 -11.73 -6.08 -1.18
CA VAL A 67 -12.96 -6.89 -1.17
C VAL A 67 -14.02 -6.30 -2.10
N GLU A 68 -14.18 -4.97 -2.12
CA GLU A 68 -15.11 -4.29 -3.03
C GLU A 68 -14.73 -4.55 -4.50
N GLY A 69 -13.46 -4.41 -4.87
CA GLY A 69 -12.99 -4.69 -6.22
C GLY A 69 -13.15 -6.15 -6.64
N GLN A 70 -12.99 -7.09 -5.71
CA GLN A 70 -13.26 -8.51 -5.93
C GLN A 70 -14.76 -8.76 -6.18
N LYS A 71 -15.64 -8.17 -5.37
CA LYS A 71 -17.11 -8.29 -5.56
C LYS A 71 -17.59 -7.70 -6.88
N GLN A 72 -16.91 -6.69 -7.40
CA GLN A 72 -17.19 -6.10 -8.72
C GLN A 72 -16.62 -6.92 -9.89
N GLY A 73 -15.91 -8.03 -9.62
CA GLY A 73 -15.21 -8.82 -10.63
C GLY A 73 -14.02 -8.10 -11.27
N LEU A 74 -13.58 -6.99 -10.68
CA LEU A 74 -12.48 -6.19 -11.19
C LEU A 74 -11.12 -6.73 -10.75
N PHE A 75 -11.04 -7.22 -9.52
CA PHE A 75 -9.83 -7.81 -8.94
C PHE A 75 -9.89 -9.34 -8.91
N LYS A 76 -8.72 -9.98 -9.01
CA LYS A 76 -8.53 -11.42 -8.87
C LYS A 76 -9.19 -11.94 -7.60
N GLU A 77 -9.93 -13.04 -7.73
CA GLU A 77 -10.44 -13.80 -6.59
C GLU A 77 -9.28 -14.54 -5.90
N MET A 78 -8.78 -13.94 -4.83
CA MET A 78 -7.72 -14.50 -4.01
C MET A 78 -7.80 -13.96 -2.59
N ASP A 79 -7.01 -14.53 -1.67
CA ASP A 79 -6.97 -14.05 -0.30
C ASP A 79 -6.64 -12.55 -0.24
N THR A 80 -7.49 -11.79 0.46
CA THR A 80 -7.40 -10.32 0.53
C THR A 80 -6.12 -9.85 1.22
N HIS A 81 -5.59 -10.62 2.18
CA HIS A 81 -4.31 -10.30 2.82
C HIS A 81 -3.15 -10.53 1.85
N LEU A 82 -3.20 -11.56 1.00
CA LEU A 82 -2.22 -11.76 -0.06
C LEU A 82 -2.27 -10.62 -1.10
N CYS A 83 -3.47 -10.17 -1.52
CA CYS A 83 -3.59 -8.97 -2.35
C CYS A 83 -2.92 -7.76 -1.69
N HIS A 84 -3.22 -7.52 -0.41
CA HIS A 84 -2.62 -6.42 0.35
C HIS A 84 -1.09 -6.55 0.40
N GLN A 85 -0.56 -7.76 0.60
CA GLN A 85 0.88 -8.01 0.60
C GLN A 85 1.54 -7.80 -0.75
N PHE A 86 0.89 -8.15 -1.86
CA PHE A 86 1.44 -7.85 -3.19
C PHE A 86 1.61 -6.35 -3.42
N ILE A 87 0.57 -5.59 -3.09
CA ILE A 87 0.60 -4.13 -3.26
C ILE A 87 1.68 -3.52 -2.34
N HIS A 88 1.74 -3.97 -1.08
CA HIS A 88 2.76 -3.53 -0.14
C HIS A 88 4.18 -3.87 -0.62
N GLY A 89 4.38 -5.10 -1.12
CA GLY A 89 5.67 -5.58 -1.62
C GLY A 89 6.18 -4.78 -2.82
N ILE A 90 5.29 -4.42 -3.76
CA ILE A 90 5.63 -3.53 -4.89
C ILE A 90 6.16 -2.20 -4.35
N VAL A 91 5.39 -1.53 -3.48
CA VAL A 91 5.77 -0.22 -2.93
C VAL A 91 7.07 -0.31 -2.11
N SER A 92 7.21 -1.31 -1.25
CA SER A 92 8.40 -1.50 -0.40
C SER A 92 9.66 -1.74 -1.23
N SER A 93 9.59 -2.60 -2.25
CA SER A 93 10.70 -2.86 -3.17
C SER A 93 11.11 -1.62 -3.96
N ILE A 94 10.12 -0.86 -4.44
CA ILE A 94 10.35 0.39 -5.17
C ILE A 94 11.07 1.43 -4.30
N LEU A 95 10.57 1.62 -3.07
CA LEU A 95 11.17 2.57 -2.13
C LEU A 95 12.61 2.18 -1.77
N LYS A 96 12.87 0.89 -1.52
CA LYS A 96 14.22 0.38 -1.24
C LYS A 96 15.18 0.64 -2.42
N GLY A 97 14.74 0.46 -3.65
CA GLY A 97 15.53 0.79 -4.84
C GLY A 97 15.79 2.28 -4.99
N TYR A 98 14.78 3.11 -4.71
CA TYR A 98 14.90 4.57 -4.69
C TYR A 98 15.92 5.06 -3.66
N TYR A 99 15.90 4.53 -2.43
CA TYR A 99 16.81 4.95 -1.35
C TYR A 99 18.29 4.75 -1.70
N VAL A 100 18.61 3.70 -2.47
CA VAL A 100 19.97 3.42 -2.94
C VAL A 100 20.27 4.05 -4.31
N ARG A 101 19.41 4.96 -4.79
CA ARG A 101 19.54 5.69 -6.06
C ARG A 101 19.68 4.78 -7.29
N LYS A 102 19.02 3.61 -7.30
CA LYS A 102 18.97 2.74 -8.50
C LYS A 102 18.24 3.39 -9.67
N TYR A 103 17.31 4.29 -9.39
CA TYR A 103 16.52 5.04 -10.36
C TYR A 103 15.92 6.30 -9.71
N PRO A 104 15.51 7.31 -10.51
CA PRO A 104 14.70 8.41 -10.01
C PRO A 104 13.28 7.91 -9.65
N LEU A 105 12.63 8.58 -8.72
CA LEU A 105 11.21 8.38 -8.39
C LEU A 105 10.46 9.72 -8.52
N ASN A 106 10.39 10.24 -9.75
CA ASN A 106 9.65 11.47 -10.05
C ASN A 106 8.19 11.15 -10.42
N GLU A 107 7.45 12.13 -10.93
CA GLU A 107 6.03 11.98 -11.29
C GLU A 107 5.79 10.83 -12.29
N SER A 108 6.65 10.67 -13.29
CA SER A 108 6.52 9.61 -14.29
C SER A 108 6.67 8.22 -13.68
N GLN A 109 7.72 7.99 -12.87
CA GLN A 109 7.88 6.70 -12.18
C GLN A 109 6.79 6.48 -11.13
N THR A 110 6.34 7.53 -10.45
CA THR A 110 5.24 7.43 -9.48
C THR A 110 3.97 6.95 -10.18
N GLN A 111 3.59 7.53 -11.32
CA GLN A 111 2.43 7.09 -12.08
C GLN A 111 2.59 5.64 -12.57
N GLN A 112 3.78 5.26 -13.05
CA GLN A 112 4.05 3.87 -13.44
C GLN A 112 3.85 2.89 -12.28
N VAL A 113 4.33 3.22 -11.07
CA VAL A 113 4.16 2.37 -9.88
C VAL A 113 2.69 2.25 -9.49
N LEU A 114 1.93 3.34 -9.55
CA LEU A 114 0.49 3.32 -9.24
C LEU A 114 -0.28 2.45 -10.24
N GLU A 115 -0.01 2.60 -11.53
CA GLU A 115 -0.61 1.78 -12.60
C GLU A 115 -0.23 0.30 -12.47
N SER A 116 1.04 0.00 -12.24
CA SER A 116 1.51 -1.38 -12.06
C SER A 116 0.90 -2.03 -10.83
N SER A 117 0.75 -1.28 -9.73
CA SER A 117 0.12 -1.77 -8.51
C SER A 117 -1.37 -2.10 -8.72
N TRP A 118 -2.08 -1.27 -9.50
CA TRP A 118 -3.48 -1.52 -9.86
C TRP A 118 -3.60 -2.76 -10.75
N LYS A 119 -2.81 -2.82 -11.83
CA LYS A 119 -2.80 -3.94 -12.79
C LYS A 119 -2.41 -5.27 -12.15
N ALA A 120 -1.58 -5.26 -11.11
CA ALA A 120 -1.23 -6.47 -10.38
C ALA A 120 -2.46 -7.17 -9.76
N LEU A 121 -3.54 -6.42 -9.46
CA LEU A 121 -4.77 -6.96 -8.88
C LEU A 121 -5.85 -7.30 -9.90
N LEU A 122 -5.85 -6.67 -11.08
CA LEU A 122 -6.89 -6.88 -12.10
C LEU A 122 -6.97 -8.35 -12.56
N VAL A 123 -8.17 -8.83 -12.90
CA VAL A 123 -8.36 -10.18 -13.51
C VAL A 123 -7.63 -10.29 -14.85
#